data_AF-A0AB39WU21-F1
#
_entry.id   AF-A0AB39WU21-F1
#
_cell.length_a   1.000
_cell.length_b   1.000
_cell.length_c   1.000
_cell.angle_alpha   90.00
_cell.angle_beta   90.00
_cell.angle_gamma   90.00
#
_symmetry.space_group_name_H-M   'P 1'
#
loop_
_entity.id
_entity.type
_entity.pdbx_description
1 polymer ?
#
loop_
_entity_poly.entity_id
_entity_poly.type
_entity_poly.pdbx_seq_one_letter_code
_entity_poly.pdbx_strand_id
1 'polypeptide(L)' 'MAWLFWKDKRPQWIQAEERAFIKAANSLKTLQVTPRGGVRIDPEELRDQILNAREMYKDLVEK' A
#
# COMPACT_ATOMS: atom_id res chain seq x y z
N MET A 1 -2.09 -26.08 8.30
CA MET A 1 -0.63 -26.18 8.56
C MET A 1 0.25 -26.17 7.31
N ALA A 2 -0.28 -26.43 6.10
CA ALA A 2 0.53 -26.40 4.86
C ALA A 2 1.03 -25.01 4.44
N TRP A 3 0.37 -23.93 4.85
CA TRP A 3 0.76 -22.55 4.50
C TRP A 3 2.06 -22.06 5.16
N LEU A 4 2.47 -22.63 6.31
CA LEU A 4 3.71 -22.22 6.98
C LEU A 4 5.00 -22.63 6.23
N PHE A 5 4.91 -23.60 5.31
CA PHE A 5 6.05 -24.10 4.55
C PHE A 5 6.13 -23.53 3.13
N TRP A 6 5.17 -22.67 2.76
CA TRP A 6 5.19 -21.99 1.48
C TRP A 6 6.17 -20.82 1.55
N LYS A 7 7.43 -21.08 1.20
CA LYS A 7 8.37 -20.01 0.91
C LYS A 7 7.94 -19.33 -0.38
N ASP A 8 7.76 -18.03 -0.31
CA ASP A 8 7.49 -17.21 -1.48
C ASP A 8 8.60 -17.42 -2.51
N LYS A 9 8.24 -17.99 -3.67
CA LYS A 9 9.16 -18.30 -4.77
C LYS A 9 9.40 -17.10 -5.67
N ARG A 10 8.68 -15.98 -5.45
CA ARG A 10 8.85 -14.77 -6.24
C ARG A 10 10.22 -14.13 -5.96
N PRO A 11 10.81 -13.45 -6.95
CA PRO A 11 12.04 -12.70 -6.77
C PRO A 11 12.02 -11.78 -5.54
N GLN A 12 13.19 -11.59 -4.91
CA GLN A 12 13.31 -10.79 -3.68
C GLN A 12 12.83 -9.34 -3.86
N TRP A 13 12.97 -8.75 -5.06
CA TRP A 13 12.50 -7.40 -5.35
C TRP A 13 10.96 -7.29 -5.26
N ILE A 14 10.22 -8.30 -5.72
CA ILE A 14 8.76 -8.35 -5.61
C ILE A 14 8.34 -8.44 -4.13
N GLN A 15 9.03 -9.27 -3.36
CA GLN A 15 8.76 -9.40 -1.92
C GLN A 15 9.05 -8.10 -1.16
N ALA A 16 10.11 -7.39 -1.55
CA ALA A 16 10.46 -6.11 -0.97
C ALA A 16 9.42 -5.03 -1.31
N GLU A 17 8.97 -5.00 -2.57
CA GLU A 17 7.92 -4.08 -3.04
C GLU A 17 6.58 -4.35 -2.35
N GLU A 18 6.18 -5.61 -2.22
CA GLU A 18 4.96 -5.97 -1.50
C GLU A 18 5.03 -5.59 -0.02
N ARG A 19 6.18 -5.82 0.64
CA ARG A 19 6.37 -5.36 2.02
C ARG A 19 6.33 -3.85 2.14
N ALA A 20 6.89 -3.13 1.18
CA ALA A 20 6.83 -1.67 1.14
C ALA A 20 5.39 -1.19 0.96
N PHE A 21 4.62 -1.85 0.09
CA PHE A 21 3.20 -1.59 -0.10
C PHE A 21 2.39 -1.83 1.18
N ILE A 22 2.56 -2.99 1.83
CA ILE A 22 1.88 -3.32 3.09
C ILE A 22 2.24 -2.31 4.18
N LYS A 23 3.52 -1.91 4.28
CA LYS A 23 3.95 -0.90 5.25
C LYS A 23 3.31 0.46 4.97
N ALA A 24 3.22 0.87 3.71
CA ALA A 24 2.55 2.11 3.31
C ALA A 24 1.05 2.05 3.61
N ALA A 25 0.37 0.96 3.25
CA ALA A 25 -1.04 0.75 3.56
C ALA A 25 -1.30 0.79 5.08
N ASN A 26 -0.50 0.09 5.88
CA ASN A 26 -0.61 0.11 7.34
C ASN A 26 -0.28 1.46 7.99
N SER A 27 0.36 2.39 7.26
CA SER A 27 0.60 3.75 7.75
C SER A 27 -0.64 4.66 7.62
N LEU A 28 -1.65 4.25 6.84
CA LEU A 28 -2.92 4.96 6.74
C LEU A 28 -3.67 4.85 8.07
N LYS A 29 -4.09 5.99 8.61
CA LYS A 29 -4.73 6.07 9.93
C LYS A 29 -6.15 5.50 9.92
N THR A 30 -6.86 5.65 8.82
CA THR A 30 -8.28 5.26 8.70
C THR A 30 -8.49 3.92 8.00
N LEU A 31 -7.41 3.23 7.60
CA LEU A 31 -7.50 1.93 6.96
C LEU A 31 -8.08 0.90 7.92
N GLN A 32 -9.28 0.41 7.62
CA GLN A 32 -9.95 -0.65 8.37
C GLN A 32 -10.32 -1.79 7.44
N VAL A 33 -10.00 -3.01 7.87
CA VAL A 33 -10.43 -4.23 7.19
C VAL A 33 -11.69 -4.74 7.86
N THR A 34 -12.77 -4.85 7.08
CA THR A 34 -14.03 -5.42 7.57
C THR A 34 -13.89 -6.95 7.69
N PRO A 35 -14.65 -7.61 8.58
CA PRO A 35 -14.64 -9.07 8.71
C PRO A 35 -15.01 -9.83 7.43
N ARG A 36 -15.64 -9.15 6.46
CA ARG A 36 -15.97 -9.70 5.13
C ARG A 36 -14.86 -9.49 4.09
N GLY A 37 -13.70 -8.96 4.48
CA GLY A 37 -12.58 -8.66 3.58
C GLY A 37 -12.73 -7.37 2.78
N GLY A 38 -13.77 -6.57 3.04
CA GLY A 38 -13.90 -5.24 2.46
C GLY A 38 -12.94 -4.24 3.13
N VAL A 39 -12.37 -3.34 2.35
CA VAL A 39 -11.47 -2.28 2.82
C VAL A 39 -12.26 -0.99 2.97
N ARG A 40 -12.14 -0.31 4.12
CA ARG A 40 -12.67 1.03 4.35
C ARG A 40 -11.50 1.96 4.61
N ILE A 41 -11.48 3.07 3.89
CA ILE A 41 -10.50 4.16 4.02
C ILE A 41 -11.30 5.45 3.97
N ASP A 42 -10.92 6.44 4.77
CA ASP A 42 -11.50 7.77 4.68
C ASP A 42 -11.14 8.41 3.32
N PRO A 43 -12.12 8.80 2.50
CA PRO A 43 -11.85 9.44 1.22
C PRO A 43 -11.05 10.75 1.35
N GLU A 44 -11.14 11.47 2.48
CA GLU A 44 -10.36 12.70 2.70
C GLU A 44 -8.88 12.39 2.90
N GLU A 45 -8.54 11.37 3.70
CA GLU A 45 -7.15 10.95 3.90
C GLU A 45 -6.50 10.49 2.58
N LEU A 46 -7.26 9.76 1.76
CA LEU A 46 -6.79 9.33 0.44
C LEU A 46 -6.53 10.53 -0.48
N ARG A 47 -7.44 11.52 -0.47
CA ARG A 47 -7.29 12.75 -1.25
C ARG A 47 -6.02 13.50 -0.87
N ASP A 48 -5.76 13.66 0.43
CA ASP A 48 -4.58 14.38 0.91
C ASP A 48 -3.29 13.64 0.54
N GLN A 49 -3.27 12.31 0.64
CA GLN A 49 -2.13 11.52 0.15
C GLN A 49 -1.89 11.71 -1.35
N ILE A 50 -2.95 11.70 -2.17
CA ILE A 50 -2.82 11.90 -3.62
C ILE A 50 -2.29 13.30 -3.94
N LEU A 51 -2.80 14.33 -3.26
CA LEU A 51 -2.33 15.71 -3.45
C LEU A 51 -0.86 15.86 -3.04
N ASN A 52 -0.46 15.31 -1.90
CA ASN A 52 0.93 15.32 -1.45
C ASN A 52 1.84 14.55 -2.41
N ALA A 53 1.42 13.37 -2.88
CA ALA A 53 2.18 12.60 -3.85
C ALA A 53 2.34 13.38 -5.17
N ARG A 54 1.27 14.04 -5.63
CA ARG A 54 1.33 14.88 -6.83
C ARG A 54 2.32 16.03 -6.68
N GLU A 55 2.33 16.69 -5.53
CA GLU A 55 3.29 17.77 -5.25
C GLU A 55 4.73 17.25 -5.18
N MET A 56 4.95 16.10 -4.55
CA MET A 56 6.27 15.47 -4.44
C MET A 56 6.83 15.01 -5.79
N TYR A 57 5.97 14.56 -6.69
CA TYR A 57 6.36 14.00 -7.99
C TYR A 57 6.12 14.95 -9.16
N LYS A 58 5.80 16.22 -8.89
CA LYS A 58 5.59 17.22 -9.94
C LYS A 58 6.79 17.35 -10.89
N ASP A 59 8.00 17.14 -10.36
CA ASP A 59 9.25 17.24 -11.10
C ASP A 59 9.55 16.00 -11.95
N LEU A 60 8.79 14.90 -11.78
CA LEU A 60 8.88 13.71 -12.62
C LEU A 60 8.03 13.82 -13.90
N VAL A 61 7.18 14.84 -14.01
CA VAL A 61 6.36 15.09 -15.19
C VAL A 61 7.04 16.18 -16.02
N GLU A 62 7.52 15.81 -17.21
CA GLU A 62 7.98 16.79 -18.21
C GLU A 62 6.80 17.67 -18.67
N LYS A 63 7.06 18.97 -18.85
CA LYS A 63 6.05 19.97 -19.22
C LYS A 63 5.51 19.82 -20.63
#